data_AF-A0A6N6TCT0-F1
#
_entry.id   AF-A0A6N6TCT0-F1
#
_cell.length_a   1.000
_cell.length_b   1.000
_cell.length_c   1.000
_cell.angle_alpha   90.00
_cell.angle_beta   90.00
_cell.angle_gamma   90.00
#
_symmetry.space_group_name_H-M   'P 1'
#
loop_
_entity.id
_entity.type
_entity.pdbx_description
1 polymer ?
#
loop_
_entity_poly.entity_id
_entity_poly.type
_entity_poly.pdbx_seq_one_letter_code
_entity_poly.pdbx_strand_id
1 'polypeptide(L)'
;MRQQPQRPECRARSIGERRDSTGRMGAQRQRLGKQLHQQQMETIAMFANPQHQPIALTVPLAPAAFVALDLETGDAPPEAIAAAIAGWKAPANWKPETVEAKRREFAEKIIEKAALLDASPILCVALQTDRIRLVLNGMDDSAPAIDGWPVVPCVNERGLLVTLRAWLDASTTPETLIVGHNIRAFDLPKLRHAYIRHGLRLPEILKPRLREENKAETVDTATLFKAFSMEHRDDFCASLDTVAASFGIPRPKAHMSGADCPRLYREGQIEIILTYCCVDVATTTRAYQLMSSAALDIE
;
A
#
# COMPACT_ATOMS: atom_id res chain seq x y z
N MET A 1 -49.30 8.87 -56.84
CA MET A 1 -48.07 9.68 -56.97
C MET A 1 -48.29 10.99 -56.22
N ARG A 2 -47.71 11.12 -55.03
CA ARG A 2 -47.85 12.31 -54.16
C ARG A 2 -46.61 13.20 -54.37
N GLN A 3 -46.83 14.45 -54.73
CA GLN A 3 -45.79 15.47 -54.92
C GLN A 3 -45.24 15.92 -53.56
N GLN A 4 -43.91 16.00 -53.45
CA GLN A 4 -43.21 16.55 -52.28
C GLN A 4 -43.21 18.09 -52.32
N PRO A 5 -43.40 18.79 -51.19
CA PRO A 5 -43.08 20.20 -51.10
C PRO A 5 -41.65 20.43 -50.58
N GLN A 6 -41.04 21.49 -51.12
CA GLN A 6 -39.65 21.92 -50.96
C GLN A 6 -39.33 22.42 -49.54
N ARG A 7 -38.08 22.24 -49.10
CA ARG A 7 -37.52 22.77 -47.85
C ARG A 7 -37.19 24.27 -47.97
N PRO A 8 -37.39 25.09 -46.92
CA PRO A 8 -36.86 26.44 -46.87
C PRO A 8 -35.41 26.47 -46.35
N GLU A 9 -34.60 27.34 -46.97
CA GLU A 9 -33.20 27.61 -46.68
C GLU A 9 -32.98 28.20 -45.28
N CYS A 10 -31.99 27.68 -44.55
CA CYS A 10 -31.56 28.21 -43.26
C CYS A 10 -30.42 29.21 -43.46
N ARG A 11 -30.70 30.51 -43.24
CA ARG A 11 -29.67 31.56 -43.22
C ARG A 11 -28.75 31.41 -41.99
N ALA A 12 -27.45 31.27 -42.24
CA ALA A 12 -26.40 31.28 -41.22
C ALA A 12 -26.37 32.63 -40.47
N ARG A 13 -26.44 32.59 -39.13
CA ARG A 13 -26.04 33.71 -38.26
C ARG A 13 -24.59 33.50 -37.83
N SER A 14 -23.75 34.50 -38.08
CA SER A 14 -22.38 34.60 -37.57
C SER A 14 -22.37 34.69 -36.05
N ILE A 15 -21.75 33.73 -35.37
CA ILE A 15 -21.44 33.82 -33.93
C ILE A 15 -20.00 34.33 -33.81
N GLY A 16 -19.87 35.49 -33.19
CA GLY A 16 -18.61 36.15 -32.89
C GLY A 16 -17.72 35.36 -31.92
N GLU A 17 -16.44 35.71 -32.04
CA GLU A 17 -15.28 35.31 -31.25
C GLU A 17 -15.58 34.92 -29.80
N ARG A 18 -15.40 33.64 -29.46
CA ARG A 18 -15.22 33.20 -28.08
C ARG A 18 -13.75 33.40 -27.70
N ARG A 19 -13.50 34.29 -26.74
CA ARG A 19 -12.20 34.47 -26.10
C ARG A 19 -11.81 33.21 -25.32
N ASP A 20 -10.54 32.88 -25.48
CA ASP A 20 -9.76 31.76 -24.94
C ASP A 20 -9.84 31.66 -23.40
N SER A 21 -10.72 30.80 -22.90
CA SER A 21 -10.83 30.39 -21.49
C SER A 21 -9.98 29.16 -21.17
N THR A 22 -9.41 28.53 -22.20
CA THR A 22 -8.62 27.30 -22.11
C THR A 22 -7.21 27.53 -21.57
N GLY A 23 -6.56 28.65 -21.92
CA GLY A 23 -5.22 28.98 -21.43
C GLY A 23 -5.13 29.26 -19.92
N ARG A 24 -6.17 29.84 -19.31
CA ARG A 24 -6.17 30.16 -17.85
C ARG A 24 -6.29 28.91 -16.97
N MET A 25 -7.08 27.91 -17.38
CA MET A 25 -7.21 26.66 -16.63
C MET A 25 -5.92 25.82 -16.68
N GLY A 26 -5.22 25.80 -17.81
CA GLY A 26 -3.93 25.10 -17.94
C GLY A 26 -2.83 25.69 -17.04
N ALA A 27 -2.74 27.02 -16.99
CA ALA A 27 -1.78 27.72 -16.13
C ALA A 27 -2.11 27.55 -14.64
N GLN A 28 -3.39 27.50 -14.28
CA GLN A 28 -3.83 27.29 -12.89
C GLN A 28 -3.57 25.84 -12.43
N ARG A 29 -3.77 24.85 -13.30
CA ARG A 29 -3.41 23.43 -13.04
C ARG A 29 -1.91 23.23 -12.89
N GLN A 30 -1.09 23.86 -13.74
CA GLN A 30 0.37 23.80 -13.61
C GLN A 30 0.89 24.49 -12.34
N ARG A 31 0.27 25.61 -11.93
CA ARG A 31 0.62 26.27 -10.66
C ARG A 31 0.23 25.43 -9.45
N LEU A 32 -0.95 24.81 -9.47
CA LEU A 32 -1.39 23.92 -8.38
C LEU A 32 -0.48 22.69 -8.28
N GLY A 33 -0.13 22.07 -9.41
CA GLY A 33 0.80 20.94 -9.45
C GLY A 33 2.20 21.29 -8.96
N LYS A 34 2.72 22.47 -9.30
CA LYS A 34 4.00 22.97 -8.78
C LYS A 34 3.96 23.29 -7.29
N GLN A 35 2.86 23.86 -6.78
CA GLN A 35 2.68 24.10 -5.34
C GLN A 35 2.55 22.80 -4.55
N LEU A 36 1.80 21.82 -5.06
CA LEU A 36 1.70 20.49 -4.47
C LEU A 36 3.06 19.77 -4.47
N HIS A 37 3.81 19.86 -5.56
CA HIS A 37 5.17 19.29 -5.64
C HIS A 37 6.15 19.99 -4.68
N GLN A 38 6.10 21.32 -4.58
CA GLN A 38 6.91 22.10 -3.63
C GLN A 38 6.57 21.72 -2.18
N GLN A 39 5.28 21.63 -1.84
CA GLN A 39 4.82 21.20 -0.50
C GLN A 39 5.18 19.74 -0.21
N GLN A 40 5.14 18.85 -1.21
CA GLN A 40 5.62 17.47 -1.10
C GLN A 40 7.11 17.45 -0.77
N MET A 41 7.93 18.23 -1.47
CA MET A 41 9.38 18.31 -1.23
C MET A 41 9.72 18.92 0.13
N GLU A 42 8.98 19.95 0.57
CA GLU A 42 9.14 20.56 1.90
C GLU A 42 8.73 19.60 3.02
N THR A 43 7.68 18.80 2.82
CA THR A 43 7.24 17.78 3.78
C THR A 43 8.26 16.64 3.88
N ILE A 44 8.82 16.19 2.76
CA ILE A 44 9.89 15.17 2.74
C ILE A 44 11.17 15.71 3.41
N ALA A 45 11.52 16.98 3.16
CA ALA A 45 12.67 17.62 3.79
C ALA A 45 12.52 17.77 5.32
N MET A 46 11.29 17.95 5.84
CA MET A 46 11.03 17.97 7.29
C MET A 46 11.36 16.64 7.98
N PHE A 47 11.26 15.51 7.29
CA PHE A 47 11.55 14.19 7.87
C PHE A 47 13.02 13.76 7.72
N ALA A 48 13.83 14.50 6.95
CA ALA A 48 15.19 14.11 6.58
C ALA A 48 16.33 14.84 7.34
N ASN A 49 16.03 15.84 8.19
CA ASN A 49 17.06 16.65 8.86
C ASN A 49 16.93 16.63 10.41
N PRO A 50 17.93 16.11 11.16
CA PRO A 50 17.87 16.04 12.63
C PRO A 50 18.11 17.37 13.36
N GLN A 51 18.34 18.47 12.63
CA GLN A 51 18.53 19.80 13.22
C GLN A 51 17.71 20.85 12.45
N HIS A 52 16.48 21.15 12.86
CA HIS A 52 15.92 22.52 12.92
C HIS A 52 14.52 22.54 13.56
N GLN A 53 14.21 23.68 14.20
CA GLN A 53 12.97 23.98 14.91
C GLN A 53 11.71 23.78 14.05
N PRO A 54 10.56 23.44 14.66
CA PRO A 54 9.34 23.13 13.92
C PRO A 54 8.85 24.37 13.16
N ILE A 55 8.91 24.32 11.83
CA ILE A 55 8.16 25.24 10.97
C ILE A 55 6.69 24.91 11.17
N ALA A 56 5.95 25.81 11.81
CA ALA A 56 4.51 25.68 11.97
C ALA A 56 3.83 25.83 10.61
N LEU A 57 3.25 24.73 10.11
CA LEU A 57 2.38 24.76 8.93
C LEU A 57 1.19 25.70 9.22
N THR A 58 1.12 26.83 8.52
CA THR A 58 0.10 27.88 8.73
C THR A 58 -1.30 27.49 8.24
N VAL A 59 -1.48 26.30 7.66
CA VAL A 59 -2.77 25.71 7.35
C VAL A 59 -2.68 24.21 7.65
N PRO A 60 -3.52 23.65 8.55
CA PRO A 60 -3.59 22.21 8.72
C PRO A 60 -4.04 21.60 7.38
N LEU A 61 -3.20 20.77 6.77
CA LEU A 61 -3.66 19.91 5.67
C LEU A 61 -4.84 19.10 6.23
N ALA A 62 -5.98 19.12 5.55
CA ALA A 62 -7.11 18.27 5.93
C ALA A 62 -6.61 16.81 6.05
N PRO A 63 -7.13 15.98 6.95
CA PRO A 63 -6.69 14.58 7.03
C PRO A 63 -6.93 13.82 5.71
N ALA A 64 -6.08 12.84 5.41
CA ALA A 64 -6.24 12.01 4.21
C ALA A 64 -7.58 11.25 4.24
N ALA A 65 -8.24 11.11 3.09
CA ALA A 65 -9.50 10.36 3.02
C ALA A 65 -9.25 8.85 3.18
N PHE A 66 -8.14 8.37 2.64
CA PHE A 66 -7.66 7.01 2.79
C PHE A 66 -6.13 6.98 2.82
N VAL A 67 -5.60 5.90 3.37
CA VAL A 67 -4.21 5.48 3.23
C VAL A 67 -4.18 4.02 2.79
N ALA A 68 -3.74 3.78 1.55
CA ALA A 68 -3.39 2.46 1.05
C ALA A 68 -1.97 2.12 1.47
N LEU A 69 -1.76 0.90 1.97
CA LEU A 69 -0.45 0.43 2.38
C LEU A 69 -0.26 -1.05 2.07
N ASP A 70 1.01 -1.40 1.92
CA ASP A 70 1.53 -2.75 1.75
C ASP A 70 2.94 -2.81 2.36
N LEU A 71 3.39 -4.00 2.75
CA LEU A 71 4.72 -4.19 3.33
C LEU A 71 5.40 -5.48 2.87
N GLU A 72 6.73 -5.44 2.86
CA GLU A 72 7.57 -6.59 2.56
C GLU A 72 8.37 -7.06 3.76
N THR A 73 8.66 -8.36 3.81
CA THR A 73 9.29 -9.00 4.97
C THR A 73 10.52 -9.81 4.60
N GLY A 74 11.50 -9.81 5.50
CA GLY A 74 12.67 -10.68 5.41
C GLY A 74 12.47 -11.95 6.21
N ASP A 75 13.43 -12.88 6.15
CA ASP A 75 13.37 -14.08 6.97
C ASP A 75 13.45 -13.76 8.46
N ALA A 76 12.66 -14.47 9.25
CA ALA A 76 12.77 -14.45 10.70
C ALA A 76 14.17 -14.90 11.15
N PRO A 77 14.63 -14.41 12.30
CA PRO A 77 15.95 -14.78 12.80
C PRO A 77 15.98 -16.28 13.18
N PRO A 78 17.14 -16.95 13.08
CA PRO A 78 17.25 -18.41 13.23
C PRO A 78 16.66 -18.95 14.54
N GLU A 79 16.79 -18.20 15.64
CA GLU A 79 16.22 -18.56 16.93
C GLU A 79 14.69 -18.61 16.93
N ALA A 80 14.03 -17.72 16.19
CA ALA A 80 12.58 -17.70 16.06
C ALA A 80 12.08 -18.84 15.18
N ILE A 81 12.82 -19.15 14.10
CA ILE A 81 12.56 -20.32 13.26
C ILE A 81 12.69 -21.59 14.10
N ALA A 82 13.78 -21.73 14.85
CA ALA A 82 14.01 -22.88 15.74
C ALA A 82 12.91 -23.03 16.80
N ALA A 83 12.47 -21.92 17.41
CA ALA A 83 11.37 -21.92 18.37
C ALA A 83 10.04 -22.35 17.74
N ALA A 84 9.73 -21.87 16.53
CA ALA A 84 8.54 -22.28 15.80
C ALA A 84 8.56 -23.78 15.47
N ILE A 85 9.70 -24.33 15.04
CA ILE A 85 9.89 -25.76 14.80
C ILE A 85 9.73 -26.57 16.10
N ALA A 86 10.31 -26.09 17.20
CA ALA A 86 10.23 -26.75 18.50
C ALA A 86 8.81 -26.78 19.09
N GLY A 87 7.96 -25.82 18.72
CA GLY A 87 6.56 -25.75 19.15
C GLY A 87 5.66 -26.85 18.59
N TRP A 88 6.11 -27.60 17.59
CA TRP A 88 5.34 -28.69 16.99
C TRP A 88 5.16 -29.87 17.95
N LYS A 89 3.91 -30.31 18.12
CA LYS A 89 3.54 -31.43 18.99
C LYS A 89 2.89 -32.54 18.16
N ALA A 90 3.43 -33.74 18.29
CA ALA A 90 2.87 -34.92 17.65
C ALA A 90 1.63 -35.45 18.40
N PRO A 91 0.63 -35.98 17.68
CA PRO A 91 -0.43 -36.79 18.28
C PRO A 91 0.12 -38.03 18.98
N ALA A 92 -0.43 -38.35 20.16
CA ALA A 92 0.05 -39.46 20.99
C ALA A 92 -0.10 -40.85 20.33
N ASN A 93 -0.95 -40.98 19.31
CA ASN A 93 -1.23 -42.23 18.61
C ASN A 93 -0.33 -42.49 17.39
N TRP A 94 0.62 -41.60 17.09
CA TRP A 94 1.50 -41.76 15.94
C TRP A 94 2.72 -42.62 16.25
N LYS A 95 3.14 -43.42 15.27
CA LYS A 95 4.38 -44.21 15.36
C LYS A 95 5.61 -43.29 15.30
N PRO A 96 6.73 -43.63 15.97
CA PRO A 96 7.93 -42.79 15.99
C PRO A 96 8.43 -42.35 14.61
N GLU A 97 8.35 -43.23 13.60
CA GLU A 97 8.81 -42.94 12.24
C GLU A 97 7.89 -41.91 11.55
N THR A 98 6.58 -41.96 11.84
CA THR A 98 5.61 -40.98 11.33
C THR A 98 5.81 -39.63 11.99
N VAL A 99 6.12 -39.62 13.29
CA VAL A 99 6.44 -38.41 14.05
C VAL A 99 7.65 -37.71 13.44
N GLU A 100 8.74 -38.44 13.20
CA GLU A 100 9.97 -37.86 12.64
C GLU A 100 9.74 -37.31 11.22
N ALA A 101 9.08 -38.08 10.34
CA ALA A 101 8.79 -37.64 8.99
C ALA A 101 7.93 -36.37 8.96
N LYS A 102 6.89 -36.30 9.81
CA LYS A 102 6.01 -35.13 9.89
C LYS A 102 6.65 -33.93 10.57
N ARG A 103 7.55 -34.16 11.52
CA ARG A 103 8.38 -33.10 12.11
C ARG A 103 9.29 -32.46 11.07
N ARG A 104 9.93 -33.26 10.22
CA ARG A 104 10.76 -32.77 9.13
C ARG A 104 9.95 -31.97 8.10
N GLU A 105 8.82 -32.50 7.66
CA GLU A 105 7.91 -31.80 6.74
C GLU A 105 7.43 -30.45 7.33
N PHE A 106 7.10 -30.45 8.63
CA PHE A 106 6.73 -29.22 9.32
C PHE A 106 7.89 -28.23 9.38
N ALA A 107 9.10 -28.68 9.70
CA ALA A 107 10.29 -27.83 9.74
C ALA A 107 10.60 -27.20 8.38
N GLU A 108 10.54 -27.98 7.30
CA GLU A 108 10.71 -27.49 5.93
C GLU A 108 9.71 -26.38 5.61
N LYS A 109 8.42 -26.57 5.96
CA LYS A 109 7.38 -25.55 5.76
C LYS A 109 7.59 -24.29 6.58
N ILE A 110 8.09 -24.42 7.81
CA ILE A 110 8.40 -23.25 8.66
C ILE A 110 9.58 -22.46 8.09
N ILE A 111 10.61 -23.15 7.59
CA ILE A 111 11.77 -22.52 6.94
C ILE A 111 11.34 -21.82 5.65
N GLU A 112 10.55 -22.49 4.80
CA GLU A 112 10.01 -21.91 3.56
C GLU A 112 9.17 -20.65 3.84
N LYS A 113 8.40 -20.65 4.94
CA LYS A 113 7.53 -19.54 5.33
C LYS A 113 8.14 -18.67 6.43
N ALA A 114 9.47 -18.67 6.56
CA ALA A 114 10.14 -17.94 7.63
C ALA A 114 9.87 -16.43 7.60
N ALA A 115 9.58 -15.85 6.45
CA ALA A 115 9.18 -14.44 6.30
C ALA A 115 7.76 -14.13 6.84
N LEU A 116 6.92 -15.15 7.03
CA LEU A 116 5.57 -14.98 7.54
C LEU A 116 5.49 -15.02 9.07
N LEU A 117 6.56 -15.41 9.77
CA LEU A 117 6.58 -15.49 11.24
C LEU A 117 6.52 -14.10 11.91
N ASP A 118 5.99 -14.04 13.11
CA ASP A 118 5.90 -12.80 13.90
C ASP A 118 7.24 -12.06 14.10
N ALA A 119 8.33 -12.84 14.18
CA ALA A 119 9.69 -12.34 14.36
C ALA A 119 10.35 -11.85 13.06
N SER A 120 9.73 -12.06 11.89
CA SER A 120 10.27 -11.59 10.62
C SER A 120 10.36 -10.06 10.59
N PRO A 121 11.49 -9.50 10.15
CA PRO A 121 11.64 -8.06 10.03
C PRO A 121 10.83 -7.52 8.85
N ILE A 122 10.25 -6.34 9.02
CA ILE A 122 9.68 -5.54 7.93
C ILE A 122 10.83 -4.82 7.21
N LEU A 123 10.96 -5.09 5.91
CA LEU A 123 12.01 -4.53 5.05
C LEU A 123 11.62 -3.17 4.51
N CYS A 124 10.37 -3.02 4.07
CA CYS A 124 9.84 -1.75 3.58
C CYS A 124 8.33 -1.66 3.77
N VAL A 125 7.82 -0.43 3.71
CA VAL A 125 6.38 -0.13 3.71
C VAL A 125 6.13 0.94 2.66
N ALA A 126 5.28 0.64 1.67
CA ALA A 126 4.79 1.63 0.73
C ALA A 126 3.45 2.20 1.21
N LEU A 127 3.23 3.49 0.98
CA LEU A 127 2.05 4.23 1.41
C LEU A 127 1.55 5.11 0.28
N GLN A 128 0.23 5.14 0.07
CA GLN A 128 -0.41 6.04 -0.87
C GLN A 128 -1.72 6.59 -0.29
N THR A 129 -1.92 7.90 -0.40
CA THR A 129 -3.15 8.61 -0.02
C THR A 129 -3.78 9.25 -1.25
N ASP A 130 -4.84 10.02 -1.06
CA ASP A 130 -5.41 10.91 -2.08
C ASP A 130 -4.45 12.04 -2.53
N ARG A 131 -3.30 12.22 -1.86
CA ARG A 131 -2.44 13.41 -2.07
C ARG A 131 -0.97 13.10 -2.28
N ILE A 132 -0.47 12.13 -1.54
CA ILE A 132 0.95 11.78 -1.53
C ILE A 132 1.11 10.26 -1.55
N ARG A 133 2.22 9.83 -2.12
CA ARG A 133 2.71 8.47 -2.03
C ARG A 133 4.20 8.49 -1.71
N LEU A 134 4.68 7.50 -0.98
CA LEU A 134 6.08 7.34 -0.58
C LEU A 134 6.34 5.90 -0.16
N VAL A 135 7.61 5.51 -0.15
CA VAL A 135 8.04 4.21 0.38
C VAL A 135 9.12 4.43 1.45
N LEU A 136 8.95 3.73 2.57
CA LEU A 136 9.91 3.71 3.67
C LEU A 136 10.84 2.53 3.46
N ASN A 137 12.15 2.79 3.33
CA ASN A 137 13.18 1.77 3.21
C ASN A 137 13.77 1.46 4.59
N GLY A 138 13.42 0.30 5.17
CA GLY A 138 13.94 -0.18 6.44
C GLY A 138 15.15 -1.12 6.33
N MET A 139 15.68 -1.32 5.12
CA MET A 139 16.79 -2.24 4.87
C MET A 139 18.16 -1.61 5.11
N ASP A 140 18.34 -0.35 4.69
CA ASP A 140 19.59 0.41 4.78
C ASP A 140 19.34 1.94 4.72
N ASP A 141 20.40 2.72 4.47
CA ASP A 141 20.36 4.18 4.30
C ASP A 141 20.22 4.63 2.84
N SER A 142 19.93 3.71 1.92
CA SER A 142 19.80 4.03 0.49
C SER A 142 18.43 4.60 0.13
N ALA A 143 18.41 5.43 -0.90
CA ALA A 143 17.20 6.03 -1.47
C ALA A 143 17.24 5.95 -3.01
N PRO A 144 17.09 4.75 -3.60
CA PRO A 144 17.09 4.59 -5.06
C PRO A 144 15.95 5.38 -5.70
N ALA A 145 16.13 5.78 -6.95
CA ALA A 145 15.11 6.53 -7.68
C ALA A 145 14.00 5.59 -8.17
N ILE A 146 12.80 5.72 -7.60
CA ILE A 146 11.60 4.97 -8.02
C ILE A 146 10.61 5.97 -8.60
N ASP A 147 10.10 5.70 -9.80
CA ASP A 147 9.34 6.69 -10.58
C ASP A 147 8.09 7.19 -9.83
N GLY A 148 8.15 8.47 -9.47
CA GLY A 148 7.15 9.18 -8.67
C GLY A 148 6.92 8.61 -7.26
N TRP A 149 7.81 7.78 -6.73
CA TRP A 149 7.79 7.28 -5.35
C TRP A 149 9.02 7.80 -4.61
N PRO A 150 8.89 8.86 -3.80
CA PRO A 150 9.94 9.27 -2.88
C PRO A 150 10.31 8.12 -1.93
N VAL A 151 11.60 7.80 -1.87
CA VAL A 151 12.14 6.80 -0.95
C VAL A 151 12.68 7.49 0.29
N VAL A 152 12.21 7.08 1.46
CA VAL A 152 12.68 7.57 2.76
C VAL A 152 13.58 6.51 3.40
N PRO A 153 14.91 6.73 3.46
CA PRO A 153 15.83 5.80 4.09
C PRO A 153 15.63 5.81 5.61
N CYS A 154 15.45 4.62 6.19
CA CYS A 154 15.15 4.44 7.61
C CYS A 154 16.22 3.64 8.36
N VAL A 155 17.28 3.17 7.67
CA VAL A 155 18.45 2.45 8.22
C VAL A 155 18.15 1.05 8.74
N ASN A 156 17.03 0.85 9.44
CA ASN A 156 16.57 -0.43 9.98
C ASN A 156 15.05 -0.41 10.23
N GLU A 157 14.48 -1.57 10.57
CA GLU A 157 13.06 -1.73 10.90
C GLU A 157 12.58 -0.78 12.00
N ARG A 158 13.39 -0.55 13.05
CA ARG A 158 12.99 0.36 14.14
C ARG A 158 12.84 1.79 13.65
N GLY A 159 13.79 2.26 12.83
CA GLY A 159 13.73 3.57 12.18
C GLY A 159 12.50 3.69 11.26
N LEU A 160 12.19 2.62 10.53
CA LEU A 160 11.01 2.55 9.67
C LEU A 160 9.73 2.70 10.50
N LEU A 161 9.59 1.95 11.60
CA LEU A 161 8.40 2.01 12.46
C LEU A 161 8.22 3.39 13.11
N VAL A 162 9.31 4.04 13.53
CA VAL A 162 9.25 5.39 14.10
C VAL A 162 8.80 6.41 13.06
N THR A 163 9.37 6.33 11.85
CA THR A 163 9.04 7.21 10.72
C THR A 163 7.59 7.00 10.27
N LEU A 164 7.18 5.74 10.11
CA LEU A 164 5.82 5.35 9.76
C LEU A 164 4.81 5.91 10.76
N ARG A 165 5.07 5.77 12.07
CA ARG A 165 4.20 6.32 13.11
C ARG A 165 4.07 7.83 13.02
N ALA A 166 5.19 8.53 12.92
CA ALA A 166 5.18 9.99 12.83
C ALA A 166 4.35 10.46 11.63
N TRP A 167 4.53 9.80 10.48
CA TRP A 167 3.79 10.12 9.27
C TRP A 167 2.29 9.81 9.40
N LEU A 168 1.92 8.64 9.92
CA LEU A 168 0.52 8.24 10.10
C LEU A 168 -0.21 9.14 11.10
N ASP A 169 0.41 9.42 12.25
CA ASP A 169 -0.19 10.27 13.29
C ASP A 169 -0.37 11.73 12.80
N ALA A 170 0.47 12.20 11.86
CA ALA A 170 0.35 13.53 11.27
C ALA A 170 -0.61 13.61 10.09
N SER A 171 -0.79 12.51 9.33
CA SER A 171 -1.48 12.54 8.03
C SER A 171 -2.90 11.96 8.09
N THR A 172 -3.27 11.32 9.20
CA THR A 172 -4.52 10.55 9.31
C THR A 172 -5.32 10.91 10.55
N THR A 173 -6.63 10.65 10.48
CA THR A 173 -7.56 10.75 11.62
C THR A 173 -8.36 9.46 11.76
N PRO A 174 -9.18 9.30 12.80
CA PRO A 174 -10.09 8.16 12.92
C PRO A 174 -11.06 7.99 11.74
N GLU A 175 -11.30 9.03 10.94
CA GLU A 175 -12.14 8.98 9.74
C GLU A 175 -11.37 8.54 8.48
N THR A 176 -10.03 8.53 8.52
CA THR A 176 -9.21 8.03 7.41
C THR A 176 -9.40 6.53 7.25
N LEU A 177 -9.68 6.07 6.02
CA LEU A 177 -9.77 4.65 5.72
C LEU A 177 -8.37 4.03 5.58
N ILE A 178 -8.14 2.87 6.20
CA ILE A 178 -6.96 2.05 5.91
C ILE A 178 -7.31 1.11 4.77
N VAL A 179 -6.58 1.16 3.67
CA VAL A 179 -6.79 0.32 2.50
C VAL A 179 -5.59 -0.61 2.32
N GLY A 180 -5.84 -1.85 1.93
CA GLY A 180 -4.76 -2.76 1.54
C GLY A 180 -5.32 -4.01 0.87
N HIS A 181 -4.44 -4.92 0.45
CA HIS A 181 -4.83 -6.19 -0.17
C HIS A 181 -4.48 -7.35 0.77
N ASN A 182 -5.48 -8.09 1.27
CA ASN A 182 -5.30 -9.09 2.34
C ASN A 182 -4.71 -8.49 3.65
N ILE A 183 -4.87 -7.18 3.82
CA ILE A 183 -4.28 -6.37 4.88
C ILE A 183 -4.72 -6.82 6.28
N ARG A 184 -5.91 -7.42 6.39
CA ARG A 184 -6.45 -7.91 7.66
C ARG A 184 -5.75 -9.17 8.14
N ALA A 185 -5.30 -10.02 7.21
CA ALA A 185 -4.68 -11.29 7.52
C ALA A 185 -3.16 -11.18 7.66
N PHE A 186 -2.53 -10.16 7.07
CA PHE A 186 -1.07 -10.04 7.02
C PHE A 186 -0.53 -8.72 7.55
N ASP A 187 -0.68 -7.61 6.81
CA ASP A 187 0.04 -6.36 7.07
C ASP A 187 -0.27 -5.76 8.44
N LEU A 188 -1.57 -5.68 8.80
CA LEU A 188 -1.97 -5.09 10.07
C LEU A 188 -1.49 -5.90 11.28
N PRO A 189 -1.69 -7.24 11.35
CA PRO A 189 -1.06 -8.07 12.37
C PRO A 189 0.46 -7.90 12.42
N LYS A 190 1.15 -7.93 11.27
CA LYS A 190 2.61 -7.82 11.21
C LYS A 190 3.11 -6.49 11.73
N LEU A 191 2.55 -5.37 11.28
CA LEU A 191 2.89 -4.03 11.77
C LEU A 191 2.67 -3.93 13.28
N ARG A 192 1.48 -4.32 13.75
CA ARG A 192 1.15 -4.26 15.19
C ARG A 192 2.12 -5.08 16.02
N HIS A 193 2.47 -6.29 15.57
CA HIS A 193 3.45 -7.13 16.23
C HIS A 193 4.83 -6.46 16.24
N ALA A 194 5.27 -5.89 15.11
CA ALA A 194 6.58 -5.23 15.02
C ALA A 194 6.69 -4.04 15.99
N TYR A 195 5.65 -3.21 16.12
CA TYR A 195 5.61 -2.15 17.14
C TYR A 195 5.78 -2.72 18.56
N ILE A 196 5.08 -3.80 18.90
CA ILE A 196 5.18 -4.46 20.21
C ILE A 196 6.58 -5.03 20.43
N ARG A 197 7.13 -5.76 19.44
CA ARG A 197 8.47 -6.37 19.48
C ARG A 197 9.57 -5.32 19.70
N HIS A 198 9.40 -4.11 19.17
CA HIS A 198 10.34 -2.99 19.37
C HIS A 198 10.02 -2.10 20.59
N GLY A 199 8.99 -2.42 21.39
CA GLY A 199 8.57 -1.61 22.53
C GLY A 199 8.08 -0.20 22.13
N LEU A 200 7.54 -0.07 20.93
CA LEU A 200 7.07 1.20 20.37
C LEU A 200 5.56 1.36 20.51
N ARG A 201 5.12 2.58 20.80
CA ARG A 201 3.71 2.98 20.73
C ARG A 201 3.17 2.79 19.32
N LEU A 202 2.00 2.17 19.19
CA LEU A 202 1.25 2.09 17.93
C LEU A 202 0.81 3.48 17.45
N PRO A 203 0.81 3.75 16.14
CA PRO A 203 0.09 4.87 15.55
C PRO A 203 -1.40 4.77 15.87
N GLU A 204 -2.08 5.91 16.03
CA GLU A 204 -3.51 5.93 16.42
C GLU A 204 -4.38 5.10 15.47
N ILE A 205 -4.16 5.28 14.16
CA ILE A 205 -4.92 4.61 13.11
C ILE A 205 -4.75 3.08 13.11
N LEU A 206 -3.60 2.57 13.58
CA LEU A 206 -3.33 1.13 13.58
C LEU A 206 -3.86 0.41 14.82
N LYS A 207 -4.42 1.11 15.81
CA LYS A 207 -4.93 0.46 17.02
C LYS A 207 -6.04 -0.56 16.68
N PRO A 208 -6.01 -1.77 17.26
CA PRO A 208 -7.06 -2.76 17.02
C PRO A 208 -8.41 -2.27 17.56
N ARG A 209 -9.52 -2.79 17.00
CA ARG A 209 -10.86 -2.54 17.55
C ARG A 209 -10.97 -3.22 18.92
N LEU A 210 -11.34 -2.44 19.94
CA LEU A 210 -11.46 -2.89 21.34
C LEU A 210 -12.84 -2.50 21.91
N ARG A 211 -13.42 -1.39 21.42
CA ARG A 211 -14.76 -0.84 21.68
C ARG A 211 -15.28 -0.15 20.42
N GLU A 212 -16.50 0.38 20.44
CA GLU A 212 -17.19 1.03 19.31
C GLU A 212 -16.64 2.43 18.94
N GLU A 213 -15.60 2.92 19.60
CA GLU A 213 -15.24 4.34 19.56
C GLU A 213 -14.16 4.66 18.51
N ASN A 214 -14.40 5.72 17.73
CA ASN A 214 -13.48 6.51 16.87
C ASN A 214 -12.25 5.76 16.35
N LYS A 215 -12.45 4.89 15.36
CA LYS A 215 -11.37 4.15 14.69
C LYS A 215 -11.54 4.16 13.19
N ALA A 216 -10.38 4.21 12.52
CA ALA A 216 -10.31 4.03 11.08
C ALA A 216 -10.89 2.69 10.67
N GLU A 217 -11.79 2.76 9.70
CA GLU A 217 -12.30 1.58 9.04
C GLU A 217 -11.21 1.01 8.11
N THR A 218 -11.12 -0.32 8.08
CA THR A 218 -10.18 -1.02 7.21
C THR A 218 -10.92 -1.57 5.99
N VAL A 219 -10.50 -1.17 4.80
CA VAL A 219 -10.97 -1.70 3.52
C VAL A 219 -9.94 -2.73 3.02
N ASP A 220 -10.30 -4.00 3.12
CA ASP A 220 -9.50 -5.09 2.57
C ASP A 220 -9.98 -5.40 1.15
N THR A 221 -9.19 -5.02 0.16
CA THR A 221 -9.57 -5.14 -1.27
C THR A 221 -9.73 -6.59 -1.71
N ALA A 222 -9.02 -7.55 -1.11
CA ALA A 222 -9.18 -8.97 -1.44
C ALA A 222 -10.55 -9.51 -1.03
N THR A 223 -11.08 -9.01 0.10
CA THR A 223 -12.44 -9.34 0.55
C THR A 223 -13.49 -8.53 -0.21
N LEU A 224 -13.26 -7.23 -0.40
CA LEU A 224 -14.19 -6.34 -1.11
C LEU A 224 -14.44 -6.82 -2.54
N PHE A 225 -13.41 -7.29 -3.24
CA PHE A 225 -13.48 -7.79 -4.62
C PHE A 225 -14.52 -8.90 -4.82
N LYS A 226 -14.82 -9.71 -3.80
CA LYS A 226 -15.83 -10.78 -3.88
C LYS A 226 -17.23 -10.25 -4.19
N ALA A 227 -17.52 -9.00 -3.82
CA ALA A 227 -18.78 -8.33 -4.18
C ALA A 227 -18.84 -7.88 -5.64
N PHE A 228 -17.71 -7.89 -6.36
CA PHE A 228 -17.57 -7.41 -7.73
C PHE A 228 -17.23 -8.53 -8.72
N SER A 229 -17.06 -9.78 -8.27
CA SER A 229 -16.75 -10.91 -9.14
C SER A 229 -17.61 -12.12 -8.83
N MET A 230 -18.32 -12.61 -9.85
CA MET A 230 -19.07 -13.86 -9.76
C MET A 230 -18.18 -15.10 -9.87
N GLU A 231 -16.99 -14.97 -10.46
CA GLU A 231 -16.03 -16.06 -10.60
C GLU A 231 -15.24 -16.27 -9.30
N HIS A 232 -14.96 -15.18 -8.59
CA HIS A 232 -14.09 -15.18 -7.40
C HIS A 232 -14.84 -14.97 -6.07
N ARG A 233 -16.18 -14.99 -6.08
CA ARG A 233 -17.01 -14.76 -4.88
C ARG A 233 -16.72 -15.72 -3.73
N ASP A 234 -16.41 -16.98 -4.06
CA ASP A 234 -16.24 -18.06 -3.09
C ASP A 234 -14.75 -18.35 -2.79
N ASP A 235 -13.83 -17.61 -3.43
CA ASP A 235 -12.40 -17.73 -3.17
C ASP A 235 -12.08 -17.36 -1.72
N PHE A 236 -11.13 -18.05 -1.10
CA PHE A 236 -10.68 -17.70 0.25
C PHE A 236 -10.08 -16.28 0.27
N CYS A 237 -9.17 -16.00 -0.66
CA CYS A 237 -8.56 -14.70 -0.90
C CYS A 237 -8.20 -14.60 -2.38
N ALA A 238 -8.81 -13.68 -3.12
CA ALA A 238 -8.39 -13.39 -4.49
C ALA A 238 -7.02 -12.70 -4.45
N SER A 239 -6.10 -13.10 -5.34
CA SER A 239 -4.79 -12.47 -5.44
C SER A 239 -4.87 -11.07 -6.05
N LEU A 240 -3.89 -10.21 -5.78
CA LEU A 240 -3.86 -8.87 -6.38
C LEU A 240 -3.75 -8.94 -7.91
N ASP A 241 -3.07 -9.94 -8.44
CA ASP A 241 -3.04 -10.26 -9.87
C ASP A 241 -4.42 -10.57 -10.44
N THR A 242 -5.19 -11.39 -9.73
CA THR A 242 -6.57 -11.73 -10.11
C THR A 242 -7.43 -10.48 -10.16
N VAL A 243 -7.36 -9.63 -9.13
CA VAL A 243 -8.11 -8.36 -9.08
C VAL A 243 -7.69 -7.43 -10.21
N ALA A 244 -6.37 -7.26 -10.42
CA ALA A 244 -5.84 -6.40 -11.46
C ALA A 244 -6.27 -6.85 -12.86
N ALA A 245 -6.18 -8.15 -13.14
CA ALA A 245 -6.63 -8.73 -14.40
C ALA A 245 -8.14 -8.56 -14.60
N SER A 246 -8.94 -8.82 -13.57
CA SER A 246 -10.40 -8.69 -13.63
C SER A 246 -10.86 -7.26 -13.89
N PHE A 247 -10.15 -6.26 -13.37
CA PHE A 247 -10.48 -4.84 -13.55
C PHE A 247 -9.70 -4.14 -14.68
N GLY A 248 -8.88 -4.86 -15.44
CA GLY A 248 -8.06 -4.27 -16.51
C GLY A 248 -7.03 -3.26 -15.99
N ILE A 249 -6.57 -3.40 -14.75
CA ILE A 249 -5.55 -2.54 -14.16
C ILE A 249 -4.19 -2.96 -14.75
N PRO A 250 -3.46 -2.06 -15.43
CA PRO A 250 -2.14 -2.40 -15.94
C PRO A 250 -1.19 -2.58 -14.75
N ARG A 251 -0.75 -3.83 -14.53
CA ARG A 251 0.32 -4.16 -13.60
C ARG A 251 1.54 -4.52 -14.44
N PRO A 252 2.67 -3.78 -14.32
CA PRO A 252 3.93 -4.23 -14.90
C PRO A 252 4.17 -5.68 -14.44
N LYS A 253 4.51 -6.59 -15.35
CA LYS A 253 4.81 -7.98 -14.97
C LYS A 253 5.93 -7.96 -13.94
N ALA A 254 5.58 -8.20 -12.68
CA ALA A 254 6.54 -8.40 -11.63
C ALA A 254 7.21 -9.75 -11.90
N HIS A 255 8.51 -9.76 -12.17
CA HIS A 255 9.31 -10.99 -12.26
C HIS A 255 9.62 -11.57 -10.87
N MET A 256 8.78 -11.27 -9.87
CA MET A 256 8.96 -11.62 -8.47
C MET A 256 7.61 -11.76 -7.78
N SER A 257 7.62 -12.46 -6.66
CA SER A 257 6.54 -12.52 -5.69
C SER A 257 7.03 -12.05 -4.32
N GLY A 258 6.13 -11.79 -3.38
CA GLY A 258 6.54 -11.51 -1.98
C GLY A 258 7.41 -12.62 -1.35
N ALA A 259 7.33 -13.86 -1.85
CA ALA A 259 8.19 -14.96 -1.40
C ALA A 259 9.67 -14.81 -1.85
N ASP A 260 9.93 -13.97 -2.85
CA ASP A 260 11.30 -13.67 -3.31
C ASP A 260 11.99 -12.62 -2.45
N CYS A 261 11.24 -11.82 -1.69
CA CYS A 261 11.77 -10.70 -0.90
C CYS A 261 12.92 -11.09 0.04
N PRO A 262 12.86 -12.20 0.81
CA PRO A 262 13.98 -12.60 1.67
C PRO A 262 15.26 -12.92 0.89
N ARG A 263 15.13 -13.57 -0.27
CA ARG A 263 16.26 -13.89 -1.14
C ARG A 263 16.84 -12.62 -1.76
N LEU A 264 15.99 -11.76 -2.33
CA LEU A 264 16.39 -10.49 -2.93
C LEU A 264 17.08 -9.58 -1.91
N TYR A 265 16.61 -9.59 -0.65
CA TYR A 265 17.24 -8.82 0.42
C TYR A 265 18.65 -9.32 0.72
N ARG A 266 18.86 -10.64 0.81
CA ARG A 266 20.21 -11.22 0.95
C ARG A 266 21.12 -10.91 -0.23
N GLU A 267 20.55 -10.80 -1.43
CA GLU A 267 21.27 -10.46 -2.66
C GLU A 267 21.50 -8.93 -2.81
N GLY A 268 21.05 -8.11 -1.85
CA GLY A 268 21.20 -6.66 -1.90
C GLY A 268 20.32 -5.97 -2.96
N GLN A 269 19.28 -6.64 -3.45
CA GLN A 269 18.39 -6.15 -4.51
C GLN A 269 17.28 -5.23 -3.96
N ILE A 270 17.69 -4.17 -3.26
CA ILE A 270 16.81 -3.27 -2.50
C ILE A 270 15.83 -2.52 -3.40
N GLU A 271 16.33 -1.96 -4.52
CA GLU A 271 15.49 -1.23 -5.48
C GLU A 271 14.36 -2.09 -6.05
N ILE A 272 14.62 -3.39 -6.27
CA ILE A 272 13.64 -4.34 -6.78
C ILE A 272 12.51 -4.55 -5.76
N ILE A 273 12.86 -4.76 -4.48
CA ILE A 273 11.91 -4.94 -3.38
C ILE A 273 11.03 -3.69 -3.22
N LEU A 274 11.65 -2.51 -3.18
CA LEU A 274 10.93 -1.25 -3.02
C LEU A 274 9.99 -0.99 -4.21
N THR A 275 10.45 -1.24 -5.44
CA THR A 275 9.65 -1.05 -6.66
C THR A 275 8.42 -1.96 -6.66
N TYR A 276 8.58 -3.21 -6.25
CA TYR A 276 7.46 -4.16 -6.13
C TYR A 276 6.40 -3.69 -5.15
N CYS A 277 6.81 -3.33 -3.92
CA CYS A 277 5.89 -2.82 -2.91
C CYS A 277 5.16 -1.55 -3.38
N CYS A 278 5.86 -0.66 -4.10
CA CYS A 278 5.25 0.53 -4.72
C CYS A 278 4.21 0.17 -5.78
N VAL A 279 4.48 -0.82 -6.64
CA VAL A 279 3.53 -1.31 -7.64
C VAL A 279 2.30 -1.89 -6.96
N ASP A 280 2.47 -2.67 -5.88
CA ASP A 280 1.35 -3.33 -5.19
C ASP A 280 0.44 -2.33 -4.49
N VAL A 281 0.99 -1.29 -3.86
CA VAL A 281 0.18 -0.20 -3.31
C VAL A 281 -0.52 0.59 -4.41
N ALA A 282 0.14 0.87 -5.54
CA ALA A 282 -0.49 1.57 -6.66
C ALA A 282 -1.67 0.78 -7.25
N THR A 283 -1.46 -0.53 -7.48
CA THR A 283 -2.50 -1.44 -7.98
C THR A 283 -3.65 -1.56 -6.98
N THR A 284 -3.34 -1.73 -5.69
CA THR A 284 -4.34 -1.81 -4.62
C THR A 284 -5.15 -0.51 -4.51
N THR A 285 -4.49 0.64 -4.59
CA THR A 285 -5.15 1.94 -4.58
C THR A 285 -6.10 2.09 -5.77
N ARG A 286 -5.66 1.68 -6.97
CA ARG A 286 -6.50 1.74 -8.17
C ARG A 286 -7.71 0.82 -8.07
N ALA A 287 -7.52 -0.41 -7.57
CA ALA A 287 -8.61 -1.36 -7.35
C ALA A 287 -9.63 -0.81 -6.34
N TYR A 288 -9.17 -0.23 -5.23
CA TYR A 288 -10.02 0.43 -4.26
C TYR A 288 -10.84 1.56 -4.89
N GLN A 289 -10.21 2.46 -5.64
CA GLN A 289 -10.90 3.59 -6.28
C GLN A 289 -12.00 3.14 -7.25
N LEU A 290 -11.78 2.06 -7.99
CA LEU A 290 -12.78 1.48 -8.89
C LEU A 290 -13.97 0.91 -8.10
N MET A 291 -13.70 0.16 -7.03
CA MET A 291 -14.74 -0.46 -6.20
C MET A 291 -15.49 0.54 -5.30
N SER A 292 -14.90 1.70 -5.01
CA SER A 292 -15.47 2.74 -4.15
C SER A 292 -16.12 3.90 -4.91
N SER A 293 -16.26 3.81 -6.23
CA SER A 293 -16.73 4.90 -7.10
C SER A 293 -15.94 6.21 -6.95
N ALA A 294 -14.69 6.13 -6.52
CA ALA A 294 -13.78 7.28 -6.44
C ALA A 294 -12.97 7.47 -7.73
N ALA A 295 -12.96 6.48 -8.61
CA ALA A 295 -12.41 6.59 -9.95
C ALA A 295 -13.29 7.49 -10.83
N LEU A 296 -12.64 8.33 -11.64
CA LEU A 296 -13.31 9.02 -12.74
C LEU A 296 -13.76 8.01 -13.80
N ASP A 297 -14.85 8.34 -14.50
CA ASP A 297 -15.27 7.61 -15.70
C ASP A 297 -14.12 7.54 -16.70
N ILE A 298 -13.88 6.34 -17.23
CA ILE A 298 -12.94 6.11 -18.31
C ILE A 298 -13.75 6.21 -19.60
N GLU A 299 -13.35 7.09 -20.52
CA GLU A 299 -13.88 7.16 -21.89
C GLU A 299 -13.48 5.94 -22.73
#